data_AF-A0AAE9MRE8-F1
#
_entry.id   AF-A0AAE9MRE8-F1
#
_cell.length_a   1.000
_cell.length_b   1.000
_cell.length_c   1.000
_cell.angle_alpha   90.00
_cell.angle_beta   90.00
_cell.angle_gamma   90.00
#
_symmetry.space_group_name_H-M   'P 1'
#
loop_
_entity.id
_entity.type
_entity.pdbx_description
1 polymer ?
#
loop_
_entity_poly.entity_id
_entity_poly.type
_entity_poly.pdbx_seq_one_letter_code
_entity_poly.pdbx_strand_id
1 'polypeptide(L)'
;MKNESDVKEWVRYADMDVLSANHLNEIQYPKPLEIICYHCQQAAEKMLKALLLAYDGELQKTPDLGLLTDELSEFVTFSEDILNSADALTPYGVKIRYPQELNIKEYHVAKAISDMKIIYDFVTNKINELQLSLPIKELNKENNT
;
A
#
# COMPACT_ATOMS: atom_id res chain seq x y z
N MET A 1 13.08 13.16 2.63
CA MET A 1 12.33 12.78 3.86
C MET A 1 13.31 12.17 4.85
N LYS A 2 12.99 12.10 6.14
CA LYS A 2 13.92 11.61 7.18
C LYS A 2 14.13 10.08 7.12
N ASN A 3 13.09 9.32 6.77
CA ASN A 3 13.10 7.86 6.72
C ASN A 3 13.20 7.29 5.30
N GLU A 4 13.94 7.95 4.40
CA GLU A 4 13.90 7.63 2.96
C GLU A 4 14.27 6.18 2.64
N SER A 5 15.26 5.62 3.32
CA SER A 5 15.69 4.23 3.13
C SER A 5 14.60 3.23 3.55
N ASP A 6 13.95 3.48 4.68
CA ASP A 6 12.89 2.59 5.19
C ASP A 6 11.67 2.66 4.27
N VAL A 7 11.27 3.86 3.85
CA VAL A 7 10.18 4.05 2.88
C VAL A 7 10.45 3.28 1.59
N LYS A 8 11.66 3.38 1.03
CA LYS A 8 12.05 2.62 -0.17
C LYS A 8 11.95 1.11 0.04
N GLU A 9 12.35 0.60 1.20
CA GLU A 9 12.28 -0.82 1.51
C GLU A 9 10.83 -1.32 1.64
N TRP A 10 9.94 -0.52 2.26
CA TRP A 10 8.51 -0.85 2.34
C TRP A 10 7.84 -0.84 0.96
N VAL A 11 8.13 0.15 0.12
CA VAL A 11 7.65 0.18 -1.28
C VAL A 11 8.17 -1.04 -2.04
N ARG A 12 9.45 -1.39 -1.90
CA ARG A 12 10.03 -2.58 -2.54
C ARG A 12 9.30 -3.87 -2.16
N TYR A 13 8.92 -4.04 -0.90
CA TYR A 13 8.12 -5.19 -0.50
C TYR A 13 6.68 -5.14 -1.04
N ALA A 14 6.06 -3.96 -1.10
CA ALA A 14 4.75 -3.79 -1.72
C ALA A 14 4.79 -4.19 -3.21
N ASP A 15 5.85 -3.82 -3.94
CA ASP A 15 6.05 -4.18 -5.34
C ASP A 15 6.12 -5.70 -5.54
N MET A 16 6.79 -6.41 -4.62
CA MET A 16 6.85 -7.87 -4.65
C MET A 16 5.47 -8.49 -4.47
N ASP A 17 4.61 -7.92 -3.63
CA ASP A 17 3.23 -8.38 -3.45
C ASP A 17 2.37 -8.09 -4.68
N VAL A 18 2.46 -6.89 -5.26
CA VAL A 18 1.77 -6.54 -6.52
C VAL A 18 2.17 -7.50 -7.64
N LEU A 19 3.47 -7.75 -7.81
CA LEU A 19 3.98 -8.68 -8.82
C LEU A 19 3.46 -10.10 -8.59
N SER A 20 3.45 -10.56 -7.33
CA SER A 20 2.94 -11.88 -6.97
C SER A 20 1.45 -12.02 -7.25
N ALA A 21 0.64 -11.04 -6.85
CA ALA A 21 -0.81 -11.02 -7.10
C ALA A 21 -1.12 -11.06 -8.60
N ASN A 22 -0.45 -10.23 -9.40
CA ASN A 22 -0.67 -10.17 -10.84
C ASN A 22 -0.21 -11.47 -11.53
N HIS A 23 0.98 -11.96 -11.20
CA HIS A 23 1.50 -13.20 -11.79
C HIS A 23 0.57 -14.40 -11.51
N LEU A 24 0.11 -14.55 -10.27
CA LEU A 24 -0.83 -15.62 -9.89
C LEU A 24 -2.19 -15.46 -10.59
N ASN A 25 -2.66 -14.23 -10.80
CA ASN A 25 -3.92 -13.97 -11.48
C ASN A 25 -3.85 -14.22 -13.00
N GLU A 26 -2.69 -13.97 -13.63
CA GLU A 26 -2.53 -14.05 -15.09
C GLU A 26 -2.06 -15.42 -15.58
N ILE A 27 -1.18 -16.09 -14.82
CA ILE A 27 -0.44 -17.26 -15.30
C ILE A 27 -0.91 -18.57 -14.66
N GLN A 28 -1.23 -18.55 -13.36
CA GLN A 28 -1.49 -19.77 -12.59
C GLN A 28 -2.93 -20.30 -12.80
N TYR A 29 -3.08 -21.60 -13.04
CA TYR A 29 -4.38 -22.28 -13.13
C TYR A 29 -4.38 -23.65 -12.41
N PRO A 30 -5.40 -23.97 -11.58
CA PRO A 30 -6.48 -23.08 -11.14
C PRO A 30 -5.92 -21.91 -10.31
N LYS A 31 -6.60 -20.75 -10.37
CA LYS A 31 -6.17 -19.54 -9.67
C LYS A 31 -6.30 -19.73 -8.15
N PRO A 32 -5.25 -19.46 -7.36
CA PRO A 32 -5.34 -19.48 -5.90
C PRO A 32 -5.96 -18.15 -5.42
N LEU A 33 -7.28 -18.04 -5.52
CA LEU A 33 -8.01 -16.77 -5.34
C LEU A 33 -7.71 -16.11 -4.00
N GLU A 34 -7.69 -16.91 -2.93
CA GLU A 34 -7.36 -16.51 -1.58
C GLU A 34 -5.97 -15.87 -1.50
N ILE A 35 -4.98 -16.52 -2.11
CA ILE A 35 -3.58 -16.06 -2.07
C ILE A 35 -3.42 -14.76 -2.86
N ILE A 36 -4.14 -14.60 -3.97
CA ILE A 36 -4.14 -13.34 -4.74
C ILE A 36 -4.71 -12.20 -3.90
N CYS A 37 -5.89 -12.39 -3.30
CA CYS A 37 -6.52 -11.40 -2.42
C CYS A 37 -5.63 -11.04 -1.22
N TYR A 38 -4.92 -12.01 -0.64
CA TYR A 38 -3.94 -11.78 0.42
C TYR A 38 -2.81 -10.85 -0.04
N HIS A 39 -2.19 -11.12 -1.19
CA HIS A 39 -1.13 -10.26 -1.71
C HIS A 39 -1.64 -8.85 -2.05
N CYS A 40 -2.89 -8.71 -2.52
CA CYS A 40 -3.49 -7.39 -2.72
C CYS A 40 -3.60 -6.58 -1.43
N GLN A 41 -4.07 -7.19 -0.33
CA GLN A 41 -4.12 -6.52 0.97
C GLN A 41 -2.71 -6.20 1.48
N GLN A 42 -1.77 -7.14 1.35
CA GLN A 42 -0.38 -6.98 1.79
C GLN A 42 0.35 -5.85 1.07
N ALA A 43 0.12 -5.68 -0.24
CA ALA A 43 0.65 -4.56 -1.00
C ALA A 43 0.09 -3.22 -0.49
N ALA A 44 -1.23 -3.13 -0.31
CA ALA A 44 -1.89 -1.93 0.20
C ALA A 44 -1.40 -1.55 1.63
N GLU A 45 -1.29 -2.53 2.53
CA GLU A 45 -0.77 -2.35 3.89
C GLU A 45 0.63 -1.75 3.88
N LYS A 46 1.53 -2.33 3.07
CA LYS A 46 2.92 -1.89 2.99
C LYS A 46 3.04 -0.50 2.40
N MET A 47 2.22 -0.16 1.41
CA MET A 47 2.16 1.20 0.87
C MET A 47 1.69 2.21 1.92
N LEU A 48 0.61 1.93 2.64
CA LEU A 48 0.14 2.82 3.71
C LEU A 48 1.21 3.00 4.81
N LYS A 49 1.90 1.92 5.20
CA LYS A 49 3.03 1.99 6.15
C LYS A 49 4.23 2.79 5.60
N ALA A 50 4.52 2.66 4.30
CA ALA A 50 5.52 3.49 3.64
C ALA A 50 5.14 4.97 3.69
N LEU A 51 3.85 5.30 3.47
CA LEU A 51 3.36 6.67 3.56
C LEU A 51 3.48 7.22 4.98
N LEU A 52 3.13 6.41 5.99
CA LEU A 52 3.20 6.81 7.39
C LEU A 52 4.64 7.16 7.78
N LEU A 53 5.60 6.32 7.39
CA LEU A 53 7.03 6.60 7.56
C LEU A 53 7.50 7.84 6.80
N ALA A 54 6.92 8.13 5.63
CA ALA A 54 7.26 9.31 4.83
C ALA A 54 6.84 10.62 5.51
N TYR A 55 5.79 10.57 6.35
CA TYR A 55 5.36 11.65 7.24
C TYR A 55 5.99 11.61 8.63
N ASP A 56 7.04 10.80 8.83
CA ASP A 56 7.71 10.58 10.12
C ASP A 56 6.79 10.03 11.23
N GLY A 57 5.72 9.32 10.86
CA GLY A 57 4.83 8.61 11.77
C GLY A 57 5.41 7.30 12.30
N GLU A 58 4.80 6.74 13.34
CA GLU A 58 5.22 5.48 13.95
C GLU A 58 4.56 4.26 13.28
N LEU A 59 5.35 3.24 12.96
CA LEU A 59 4.82 2.01 12.37
C LEU A 59 3.94 1.23 13.33
N GLN A 60 2.69 1.02 12.93
CA GLN A 60 1.79 0.14 13.66
C GLN A 60 1.91 -1.32 13.23
N LYS A 61 1.78 -2.21 14.22
CA LYS A 61 1.66 -3.66 14.00
C LYS A 61 0.19 -4.06 13.87
N THR A 62 -0.46 -3.53 12.84
CA THR A 62 -1.84 -3.88 12.47
C THR A 62 -1.92 -4.28 10.98
N PRO A 63 -2.77 -5.27 10.63
CA PRO A 63 -3.17 -5.55 9.26
C PRO A 63 -4.44 -4.80 8.84
N ASP A 64 -5.05 -4.05 9.76
CA ASP A 64 -6.27 -3.27 9.51
C ASP A 64 -5.91 -2.00 8.74
N LEU A 65 -6.37 -1.92 7.49
CA LEU A 65 -6.07 -0.79 6.62
C LEU A 65 -6.87 0.45 7.00
N GLY A 66 -8.07 0.29 7.57
CA GLY A 66 -8.89 1.39 8.07
C GLY A 66 -8.19 2.13 9.21
N LEU A 67 -7.61 1.38 10.16
CA LEU A 67 -6.79 1.97 11.24
C LEU A 67 -5.56 2.71 10.69
N LEU A 68 -4.90 2.17 9.67
CA LEU A 68 -3.76 2.86 9.04
C LEU A 68 -4.20 4.16 8.33
N THR A 69 -5.36 4.17 7.68
CA THR A 69 -5.90 5.40 7.07
C THR A 69 -6.36 6.42 8.10
N ASP A 70 -6.90 5.99 9.24
CA ASP A 70 -7.27 6.89 10.34
C ASP A 70 -6.05 7.62 10.91
N GLU A 71 -4.94 6.91 11.13
CA GLU A 71 -3.69 7.52 11.59
C GLU A 71 -3.09 8.46 10.54
N LEU A 72 -3.09 8.05 9.27
CA LEU A 72 -2.61 8.89 8.18
C LEU A 72 -3.48 10.14 7.95
N SER A 73 -4.72 10.16 8.48
CA SER A 73 -5.63 11.30 8.33
C SER A 73 -5.16 12.55 9.07
N GLU A 74 -4.19 12.42 9.99
CA GLU A 74 -3.48 13.57 10.58
C GLU A 74 -2.62 14.33 9.56
N PHE A 75 -2.19 13.66 8.48
CA PHE A 75 -1.26 14.19 7.48
C PHE A 75 -1.87 14.35 6.10
N VAL A 76 -2.84 13.49 5.73
CA VAL A 76 -3.39 13.40 4.38
C VAL A 76 -4.91 13.23 4.41
N THR A 77 -5.60 13.94 3.52
CA THR A 77 -7.03 13.69 3.28
C THR A 77 -7.23 12.52 2.32
N PHE A 78 -8.06 11.56 2.71
CA PHE A 78 -8.47 10.44 1.87
C PHE A 78 -9.81 10.72 1.17
N SER A 79 -9.95 10.24 -0.07
CA SER A 79 -11.26 10.16 -0.73
C SER A 79 -12.03 8.94 -0.23
N GLU A 80 -13.34 8.96 -0.42
CA GLU A 80 -14.22 7.84 -0.07
C GLU A 80 -13.81 6.54 -0.79
N ASP A 81 -13.36 6.63 -2.04
CA ASP A 81 -12.87 5.48 -2.81
C ASP A 81 -11.67 4.78 -2.15
N ILE A 82 -10.76 5.55 -1.54
CA ILE A 82 -9.58 4.99 -0.87
C ILE A 82 -9.99 4.32 0.44
N LEU A 83 -10.87 4.97 1.22
CA LEU A 83 -11.38 4.41 2.48
C LEU A 83 -12.16 3.12 2.22
N ASN A 84 -13.05 3.11 1.23
CA ASN A 84 -13.80 1.93 0.81
C ASN A 84 -12.88 0.80 0.31
N SER A 85 -11.77 1.14 -0.36
CA SER A 85 -10.77 0.17 -0.80
C SER A 85 -10.01 -0.45 0.38
N ALA A 86 -9.65 0.36 1.38
CA ALA A 86 -8.99 -0.10 2.59
C ALA A 86 -9.88 -1.07 3.40
N ASP A 87 -11.14 -0.70 3.60
CA ASP A 87 -12.14 -1.54 4.29
C ASP A 87 -12.37 -2.86 3.55
N ALA A 88 -12.51 -2.81 2.23
CA ALA A 88 -12.75 -3.99 1.40
C ALA A 88 -11.58 -4.99 1.42
N LEU A 89 -10.34 -4.50 1.50
CA LEU A 89 -9.14 -5.34 1.51
C LEU A 89 -8.82 -5.91 2.89
N THR A 90 -9.13 -5.19 3.98
CA THR A 90 -8.77 -5.57 5.36
C THR A 90 -9.10 -7.04 5.72
N PRO A 91 -10.27 -7.60 5.37
CA PRO A 91 -10.57 -9.01 5.65
C PRO A 91 -9.56 -10.01 5.08
N TYR A 92 -8.90 -9.70 3.96
CA TYR A 92 -7.98 -10.62 3.30
C TYR A 92 -6.65 -10.79 4.05
N GLY A 93 -6.26 -9.85 4.92
CA GLY A 93 -5.05 -9.97 5.74
C GLY A 93 -5.20 -10.93 6.93
N VAL A 94 -6.44 -11.24 7.35
CA VAL A 94 -6.70 -11.99 8.59
C VAL A 94 -7.55 -13.22 8.35
N LYS A 95 -8.72 -13.06 7.71
CA LYS A 95 -9.78 -14.07 7.64
C LYS A 95 -9.49 -15.18 6.64
N ILE A 96 -8.67 -14.87 5.63
CA ILE A 96 -8.32 -15.79 4.54
C ILE A 96 -7.56 -17.05 4.99
N ARG A 97 -6.99 -17.00 6.20
CA ARG A 97 -6.28 -18.13 6.83
C ARG A 97 -7.23 -19.25 7.29
N TYR A 98 -8.53 -18.96 7.37
CA TYR A 98 -9.55 -19.88 7.86
C TYR A 98 -10.56 -20.14 6.74
N PRO A 99 -10.58 -21.35 6.14
CA PRO A 99 -11.41 -21.67 4.98
C PRO A 99 -12.92 -21.43 5.17
N GLN A 100 -13.39 -21.42 6.41
CA GLN A 100 -14.80 -21.20 6.76
C GLN A 100 -15.22 -19.72 6.81
N GLU A 101 -14.28 -18.76 6.80
CA GLU A 101 -14.60 -17.35 7.04
C GLU A 101 -14.87 -16.55 5.76
N LEU A 102 -14.31 -16.96 4.62
CA LEU A 102 -14.47 -16.26 3.36
C LEU A 102 -14.74 -17.25 2.21
N ASN A 103 -15.76 -16.97 1.42
CA ASN A 103 -16.04 -17.69 0.17
C ASN A 103 -15.58 -16.83 -1.01
N ILE A 104 -14.31 -16.97 -1.41
CA ILE A 104 -13.70 -16.17 -2.46
C ILE A 104 -14.08 -16.70 -3.84
N LYS A 105 -14.30 -15.76 -4.76
CA LYS A 105 -14.72 -15.99 -6.15
C LYS A 105 -13.92 -15.06 -7.05
N GLU A 106 -13.84 -15.34 -8.34
CA GLU A 106 -13.00 -14.56 -9.25
C GLU A 106 -13.32 -13.06 -9.26
N TYR A 107 -14.59 -12.66 -9.07
CA TYR A 107 -14.94 -11.23 -8.98
C TYR A 107 -14.35 -10.54 -7.74
N HIS A 108 -14.16 -11.27 -6.64
CA HIS A 108 -13.47 -10.74 -5.46
C HIS A 108 -12.00 -10.46 -5.76
N VAL A 109 -11.35 -11.33 -6.55
CA VAL A 109 -9.97 -11.12 -6.99
C VAL A 109 -9.86 -9.89 -7.88
N ALA A 110 -10.75 -9.75 -8.87
CA ALA A 110 -10.76 -8.59 -9.75
C ALA A 110 -10.95 -7.29 -8.95
N LYS A 111 -11.86 -7.28 -7.96
CA LYS A 111 -12.05 -6.14 -7.07
C LYS A 111 -10.84 -5.88 -6.17
N ALA A 112 -10.24 -6.91 -5.57
CA ALA A 112 -9.06 -6.77 -4.72
C ALA A 112 -7.87 -6.16 -5.47
N ILE A 113 -7.64 -6.56 -6.73
CA ILE A 113 -6.59 -5.96 -7.59
C ILE A 113 -6.90 -4.48 -7.87
N SER A 114 -8.17 -4.16 -8.14
CA SER A 114 -8.60 -2.77 -8.35
C SER A 114 -8.40 -1.90 -7.10
N ASP A 115 -8.85 -2.37 -5.95
CA ASP A 115 -8.75 -1.67 -4.66
C ASP A 115 -7.28 -1.48 -4.25
N MET A 116 -6.45 -2.51 -4.45
CA MET A 116 -5.00 -2.45 -4.22
C MET A 116 -4.37 -1.35 -5.08
N LYS A 117 -4.74 -1.28 -6.37
CA LYS A 117 -4.21 -0.28 -7.29
C LYS A 117 -4.63 1.14 -6.90
N ILE A 118 -5.87 1.35 -6.48
CA ILE A 118 -6.36 2.65 -6.00
C ILE A 118 -5.48 3.17 -4.85
N ILE A 119 -5.22 2.33 -3.84
CA ILE A 119 -4.38 2.70 -2.70
C ILE A 119 -2.93 2.92 -3.13
N TYR A 120 -2.39 2.00 -3.94
CA TYR A 120 -1.00 2.05 -4.40
C TYR A 120 -0.71 3.33 -5.19
N ASP A 121 -1.57 3.67 -6.16
CA ASP A 121 -1.42 4.85 -7.02
C ASP A 121 -1.52 6.13 -6.18
N PHE A 122 -2.48 6.19 -5.24
CA PHE A 122 -2.62 7.31 -4.31
C PHE A 122 -1.36 7.53 -3.46
N VAL A 123 -0.88 6.47 -2.80
CA VAL A 123 0.30 6.55 -1.93
C VAL A 123 1.53 6.95 -2.74
N THR A 124 1.73 6.39 -3.93
CA THR A 124 2.85 6.72 -4.80
C THR A 124 2.88 8.20 -5.14
N ASN A 125 1.72 8.78 -5.48
CA ASN A 125 1.60 10.21 -5.74
C ASN A 125 1.96 11.05 -4.51
N LYS A 126 1.49 10.66 -3.32
CA LYS A 126 1.80 11.38 -2.07
C LYS A 126 3.28 11.33 -1.71
N ILE A 127 3.93 10.17 -1.85
CA ILE A 127 5.37 10.04 -1.62
C ILE A 127 6.17 10.91 -2.61
N ASN A 128 5.77 10.96 -3.88
CA ASN A 128 6.41 11.80 -4.88
C ASN A 128 6.24 13.30 -4.58
N GLU A 129 5.04 13.74 -4.16
CA GLU A 129 4.79 15.11 -3.71
C GLU A 129 5.72 15.51 -2.56
N LEU A 130 5.92 14.62 -1.57
CA LEU A 130 6.83 14.85 -0.45
C LEU A 130 8.30 14.96 -0.89
N GLN A 131 8.73 14.17 -1.86
CA GLN A 131 10.09 14.25 -2.41
C GLN A 131 10.33 15.56 -3.17
N LEU A 132 9.34 16.03 -3.93
CA LEU A 132 9.41 17.29 -4.69
C LEU A 132 9.33 18.54 -3.79
N SER A 133 8.75 18.43 -2.60
CA SER A 133 8.60 19.53 -1.64
C SER A 133 9.88 19.92 -0.88
N LEU A 134 10.98 19.16 -1.05
CA LEU A 134 12.28 19.50 -0.47
C LEU A 134 12.88 20.71 -1.20
N PRO A 135 13.33 21.77 -0.49
CA PRO A 135 13.87 22.95 -1.16
C PRO A 135 15.12 22.60 -1.97
N ILE A 136 15.19 23.08 -3.22
CA ILE A 136 16.43 23.21 -3.98
C ILE A 136 17.34 24.18 -3.21
N LYS A 137 18.08 23.70 -2.20
CA LYS A 137 19.02 24.54 -1.43
C LYS A 137 20.43 23.98 -1.30
N GLU A 138 20.80 22.98 -2.11
CA GLU A 138 22.16 22.44 -2.12
C GLU A 138 22.74 22.24 -3.54
N LEU A 139 22.54 23.21 -4.45
CA LEU A 139 23.31 23.23 -5.72
C LEU A 139 24.09 24.53 -5.99
N ASN A 140 24.05 25.55 -5.12
CA ASN A 140 24.70 26.85 -5.37
C ASN A 140 25.73 27.27 -4.31
N LYS A 141 26.39 26.34 -3.61
CA LYS A 141 27.45 26.67 -2.63
C LYS A 141 28.88 26.27 -3.01
N GLU A 142 29.14 25.77 -4.22
CA GLU A 142 30.51 25.44 -4.65
C GLU A 142 31.12 26.34 -5.73
N ASN A 143 30.46 27.45 -6.12
CA ASN A 143 31.00 28.37 -7.13
C ASN A 143 31.33 29.77 -6.59
N ASN A 144 31.91 29.88 -5.40
CA ASN A 144 32.59 31.11 -4.95
C ASN A 144 33.54 30.84 -3.77
N THR A 145 34.73 30.32 -4.08
CA THR A 145 35.99 30.70 -3.41
C THR A 145 37.15 30.48 -4.33
#